data_AF-A0A844HAH8-F1
#
_entry.id   AF-A0A844HAH8-F1
#
_cell.length_a   1.000
_cell.length_b   1.000
_cell.length_c   1.000
_cell.angle_alpha   90.00
_cell.angle_beta   90.00
_cell.angle_gamma   90.00
#
_symmetry.space_group_name_H-M   'P 1'
#
loop_
_entity.id
_entity.type
_entity.pdbx_description
1 polymer ?
#
loop_
_entity_poly.entity_id
_entity_poly.type
_entity_poly.pdbx_seq_one_letter_code
_entity_poly.pdbx_strand_id
1 'polypeptide(L)'
;MMIDLLGAWRGRSGDQVAPTAAASDRQLPPDLLACVDRARVRHSRRDDHEGNPIIKLRAPAFGEFRWLGLEDAADRVAVLWPELAPALCVRAAQLLEATVTDVAMAGVEKRKRRPWVWDW
;
A
#
# COMPACT_ATOMS: atom_id res chain seq x y z
N MET A 1 -62.50 -20.85 -3.40
CA MET A 1 -61.80 -20.00 -2.40
C MET A 1 -60.31 -20.21 -2.63
N MET A 2 -59.57 -19.38 -3.39
CA MET A 2 -59.27 -17.93 -3.19
C MET A 2 -58.63 -17.74 -1.80
N ILE A 3 -57.37 -17.31 -1.63
CA ILE A 3 -56.69 -16.13 -2.21
C ILE A 3 -55.15 -16.33 -2.23
N ASP A 4 -54.54 -15.85 -3.33
CA ASP A 4 -53.12 -15.49 -3.54
C ASP A 4 -52.58 -14.42 -2.56
N LEU A 5 -51.34 -14.59 -2.09
CA LEU A 5 -50.47 -13.47 -1.67
C LEU A 5 -49.01 -13.73 -2.09
N LEU A 6 -48.65 -13.13 -3.23
CA LEU A 6 -47.49 -12.25 -3.47
C LEU A 6 -46.35 -12.28 -2.41
N GLY A 7 -45.07 -12.32 -2.77
CA GLY A 7 -44.48 -11.76 -3.98
C GLY A 7 -43.03 -12.18 -4.27
N ALA A 8 -42.84 -12.45 -5.56
CA ALA A 8 -41.69 -12.17 -6.40
C ALA A 8 -40.44 -11.57 -5.73
N TRP A 9 -39.36 -12.35 -5.70
CA TRP A 9 -38.02 -11.87 -5.99
C TRP A 9 -37.53 -12.57 -7.25
N ARG A 10 -37.84 -11.96 -8.40
CA ARG A 10 -37.26 -12.30 -9.70
C ARG A 10 -36.45 -11.10 -10.17
N GLY A 11 -35.21 -11.37 -10.57
CA GLY A 11 -34.31 -10.44 -11.25
C GLY A 11 -33.08 -10.14 -10.41
N ARG A 12 -31.86 -10.11 -10.95
CA ARG A 12 -31.48 -9.99 -12.34
C ARG A 12 -29.98 -10.30 -12.47
N SER A 13 -29.66 -10.88 -13.61
CA SER A 13 -28.36 -11.18 -14.21
C SER A 13 -27.26 -10.14 -13.99
N GLY A 14 -26.04 -10.67 -14.02
CA GLY A 14 -24.76 -9.97 -14.03
C GLY A 14 -23.73 -11.00 -13.55
N ASP A 15 -23.45 -12.05 -14.31
CA ASP A 15 -22.38 -11.95 -15.30
C ASP A 15 -21.21 -11.16 -14.70
N GLN A 16 -20.44 -11.81 -13.83
CA GLN A 16 -19.12 -11.29 -13.46
C GLN A 16 -18.24 -11.45 -14.70
N VAL A 17 -18.47 -10.56 -15.66
CA VAL A 17 -17.51 -10.23 -16.70
C VAL A 17 -16.26 -9.81 -15.95
N ALA A 18 -15.23 -10.64 -16.03
CA ALA A 18 -13.89 -10.28 -15.63
C ALA A 18 -13.57 -8.89 -16.24
N PRO A 19 -13.15 -7.89 -15.44
CA PRO A 19 -12.61 -6.67 -16.01
C PRO A 19 -11.18 -6.97 -16.52
N THR A 20 -11.07 -7.75 -17.59
CA THR A 20 -9.86 -7.83 -18.40
C THR A 20 -10.03 -6.91 -19.59
N ALA A 21 -9.02 -6.06 -19.77
CA ALA A 21 -8.77 -5.10 -20.84
C ALA A 21 -9.19 -3.65 -20.53
N ALA A 22 -8.16 -2.82 -20.37
CA ALA A 22 -8.15 -1.38 -20.14
C ALA A 22 -8.47 -0.91 -18.70
N ALA A 23 -7.73 -1.44 -17.72
CA ALA A 23 -7.41 -0.63 -16.55
C ALA A 23 -6.80 0.69 -17.07
N SER A 24 -7.39 1.81 -16.68
CA SER A 24 -7.09 3.12 -17.25
C SER A 24 -5.58 3.37 -17.21
N ASP A 25 -4.97 3.68 -18.36
CA ASP A 25 -3.51 3.85 -18.58
C ASP A 25 -2.84 4.90 -17.65
N ARG A 26 -3.61 5.53 -16.78
CA ARG A 26 -3.19 6.57 -15.82
C ARG A 26 -3.56 6.31 -14.36
N GLN A 27 -4.37 5.30 -14.05
CA GLN A 27 -4.82 5.05 -12.69
C GLN A 27 -4.31 3.71 -12.17
N LEU A 28 -3.84 3.74 -10.92
CA LEU A 28 -3.44 2.54 -10.21
C LEU A 28 -4.69 1.72 -9.86
N PRO A 29 -4.63 0.38 -9.94
CA PRO A 29 -5.71 -0.49 -9.50
C PRO A 29 -6.12 -0.16 -8.06
N PRO A 30 -7.43 -0.15 -7.75
CA PRO A 30 -7.92 0.20 -6.42
C PRO A 30 -7.38 -0.75 -5.34
N ASP A 31 -7.18 -2.03 -5.68
CA ASP A 31 -6.62 -3.01 -4.75
C ASP A 31 -5.15 -2.73 -4.40
N LEU A 32 -4.37 -2.25 -5.38
CA LEU A 32 -2.99 -1.84 -5.16
C LEU A 32 -2.94 -0.59 -4.27
N LEU A 33 -3.79 0.40 -4.53
CA LEU A 33 -3.91 1.60 -3.69
C LEU A 33 -4.29 1.23 -2.25
N ALA A 34 -5.26 0.33 -2.07
CA ALA A 34 -5.65 -0.15 -0.75
C ALA A 34 -4.54 -0.92 -0.04
N CYS A 35 -3.68 -1.62 -0.79
CA CYS A 35 -2.49 -2.28 -0.23
C CYS A 35 -1.46 -1.26 0.27
N VAL A 36 -1.22 -0.19 -0.50
CA VAL A 36 -0.31 0.89 -0.13
C VAL A 36 -0.84 1.66 1.09
N ASP A 37 -2.12 2.01 1.11
CA ASP A 37 -2.76 2.72 2.25
C ASP A 37 -2.68 1.91 3.56
N ARG A 38 -2.76 0.58 3.45
CA ARG A 38 -2.62 -0.34 4.59
C ARG A 38 -1.17 -0.71 4.90
N ALA A 39 -0.19 -0.14 4.20
CA ALA A 39 1.21 -0.38 4.49
C ALA A 39 1.56 0.08 5.91
N ARG A 40 2.48 -0.66 6.53
CA ARG A 40 3.00 -0.40 7.86
C ARG A 40 4.51 -0.39 7.77
N VAL A 41 5.10 0.74 8.14
CA VAL A 41 6.54 0.93 8.13
C VAL A 41 7.06 0.75 9.55
N ARG A 42 8.11 -0.06 9.71
CA ARG A 42 8.77 -0.33 10.98
C ARG A 42 10.26 -0.11 10.84
N HIS A 43 10.84 0.55 11.82
CA HIS A 43 12.29 0.60 11.98
C HIS A 43 12.72 -0.64 12.75
N SER A 44 13.70 -1.35 12.21
CA SER A 44 14.41 -2.38 12.95
C SER A 44 15.08 -1.78 14.18
N ARG A 45 15.23 -2.58 15.24
CA ARG A 45 16.04 -2.20 16.41
C ARG A 45 17.54 -2.35 16.17
N ARG A 46 17.91 -2.99 15.06
CA ARG A 46 19.28 -3.20 14.63
C ARG A 46 19.52 -2.41 13.36
N ASP A 47 20.68 -1.78 13.31
CA ASP A 47 21.23 -1.20 12.11
C ASP A 47 21.84 -2.30 11.25
N ASP A 48 22.09 -2.01 9.98
CA ASP A 48 22.84 -2.92 9.11
C ASP A 48 24.35 -2.87 9.39
N HIS A 49 25.11 -3.65 8.63
CA HIS A 49 26.57 -3.77 8.80
C HIS A 49 27.31 -2.44 8.54
N GLU A 50 26.68 -1.48 7.88
CA GLU A 50 27.23 -0.16 7.57
C GLU A 50 26.73 0.91 8.56
N GLY A 51 25.91 0.52 9.55
CA GLY A 51 25.33 1.43 10.54
C GLY A 51 24.10 2.19 10.04
N ASN A 52 23.51 1.80 8.91
CA ASN A 52 22.31 2.42 8.37
C ASN A 52 21.04 1.81 9.00
N PRO A 53 19.99 2.62 9.24
CA PRO A 53 18.75 2.13 9.81
C PRO A 53 18.04 1.18 8.83
N ILE A 54 17.69 -0.01 9.30
CA ILE A 54 16.92 -0.97 8.50
C ILE A 54 15.43 -0.62 8.58
N ILE A 55 14.87 -0.18 7.45
CA ILE A 55 13.44 0.08 7.30
C ILE A 55 12.77 -1.19 6.75
N LYS A 56 11.70 -1.63 7.41
CA LYS A 56 10.86 -2.74 6.97
C LYS A 56 9.47 -2.23 6.62
N LEU A 57 8.98 -2.63 5.45
CA LEU A 57 7.64 -2.35 5.00
C LEU A 57 6.82 -3.64 5.06
N ARG A 58 5.63 -3.56 5.66
CA ARG A 58 4.64 -4.64 5.65
C ARG A 58 3.36 -4.16 4.99
N ALA A 59 2.92 -4.83 3.94
CA ALA A 59 1.68 -4.54 3.24
C ALA A 59 0.94 -5.84 2.87
N PRO A 60 -0.40 -5.84 2.73
CA PRO A 60 -1.19 -7.07 2.59
C PRO A 60 -0.76 -7.97 1.42
N ALA A 61 -0.53 -7.41 0.24
CA ALA A 61 -0.11 -8.18 -0.94
C ALA A 61 1.41 -8.40 -1.04
N PHE A 62 2.22 -7.51 -0.46
CA PHE A 62 3.68 -7.57 -0.54
C PHE A 62 4.33 -8.42 0.57
N GLY A 63 3.57 -8.78 1.61
CA GLY A 63 4.13 -9.38 2.81
C GLY A 63 4.97 -8.38 3.61
N GLU A 64 6.03 -8.86 4.28
CA GLU A 64 7.03 -8.02 4.95
C GLU A 64 8.35 -8.08 4.18
N PHE A 65 8.93 -6.92 3.87
CA PHE A 65 10.22 -6.82 3.21
C PHE A 65 11.05 -5.63 3.69
N ARG A 66 12.36 -5.68 3.44
CA ARG A 66 13.28 -4.57 3.70
C ARG A 66 13.13 -3.54 2.60
N TRP A 67 12.96 -2.27 2.96
CA TRP A 67 13.01 -1.17 2.01
C TRP A 67 14.44 -0.95 1.53
N LEU A 68 14.67 -1.09 0.23
CA LEU A 68 16.00 -0.91 -0.41
C LEU A 68 16.04 0.30 -1.35
N GLY A 69 14.89 0.90 -1.64
CA GLY A 69 14.78 2.04 -2.53
C GLY A 69 13.62 1.88 -3.51
N LEU A 70 13.49 2.88 -4.38
CA LEU A 70 12.39 2.98 -5.32
C LEU A 70 12.39 1.86 -6.37
N GLU A 71 13.57 1.49 -6.88
CA GLU A 71 13.72 0.48 -7.94
C GLU A 71 13.29 -0.91 -7.45
N ASP A 72 13.81 -1.37 -6.30
CA ASP A 72 13.41 -2.66 -5.69
C ASP A 72 11.91 -2.70 -5.39
N ALA A 73 11.32 -1.58 -4.97
CA ALA A 73 9.89 -1.49 -4.74
C ALA A 73 9.08 -1.58 -6.05
N ALA A 74 9.53 -0.92 -7.12
CA ALA A 74 8.87 -0.98 -8.43
C ALA A 74 8.95 -2.40 -9.03
N ASP A 75 10.10 -3.07 -8.91
CA ASP A 75 10.28 -4.45 -9.35
C ASP A 75 9.34 -5.40 -8.62
N ARG A 76 9.20 -5.24 -7.29
CA ARG A 76 8.24 -6.03 -6.50
C ARG A 76 6.79 -5.81 -6.95
N VAL A 77 6.42 -4.57 -7.29
CA VAL A 77 5.08 -4.28 -7.83
C VAL A 77 4.89 -4.98 -9.17
N ALA A 78 5.87 -4.91 -10.06
CA ALA A 78 5.81 -5.55 -11.38
C ALA A 78 5.70 -7.09 -11.29
N VAL A 79 6.31 -7.72 -10.28
CA VAL A 79 6.18 -9.17 -10.05
C VAL A 79 4.77 -9.55 -9.59
N LEU A 80 4.14 -8.74 -8.73
CA LEU A 80 2.83 -9.03 -8.16
C LEU A 80 1.66 -8.63 -9.08
N TRP A 81 1.87 -7.65 -9.95
CA TRP A 81 0.92 -7.15 -10.95
C TRP A 81 1.61 -7.07 -12.32
N PRO A 82 1.89 -8.22 -12.96
CA PRO A 82 2.59 -8.27 -14.25
C PRO A 82 1.84 -7.56 -15.40
N GLU A 83 0.54 -7.34 -15.24
CA GLU A 83 -0.31 -6.62 -16.18
C GLU A 83 -0.17 -5.09 -16.11
N LEU A 84 0.53 -4.55 -15.10
CA LEU A 84 0.72 -3.10 -14.96
C LEU A 84 1.78 -2.57 -15.92
N ALA A 85 1.50 -1.41 -16.50
CA ALA A 85 2.50 -0.66 -17.25
C ALA A 85 3.69 -0.26 -16.34
N PRO A 86 4.94 -0.30 -16.82
CA PRO A 86 6.12 0.02 -16.01
C PRO A 86 6.04 1.39 -15.30
N ALA A 87 5.47 2.40 -15.96
CA ALA A 87 5.28 3.73 -15.38
C ALA A 87 4.35 3.72 -14.15
N LEU A 88 3.35 2.84 -14.13
CA LEU A 88 2.45 2.68 -12.99
C LEU A 88 3.14 1.90 -11.84
N CYS A 89 4.02 0.94 -12.14
CA CYS A 89 4.84 0.30 -11.11
C CYS A 89 5.74 1.31 -10.39
N VAL A 90 6.39 2.21 -11.13
CA VAL A 90 7.17 3.31 -10.56
C VAL A 90 6.29 4.24 -9.71
N ARG A 91 5.10 4.58 -10.20
CA ARG A 91 4.17 5.42 -9.44
C ARG A 91 3.71 4.76 -8.14
N ALA A 92 3.46 3.46 -8.16
CA ALA A 92 3.13 2.70 -6.95
C ALA A 92 4.30 2.69 -5.96
N ALA A 93 5.53 2.51 -6.46
CA ALA A 93 6.74 2.59 -5.66
C ALA A 93 6.92 3.97 -5.01
N GLN A 94 6.60 5.05 -5.72
CA GLN A 94 6.64 6.41 -5.17
C GLN A 94 5.63 6.61 -4.03
N LEU A 95 4.45 5.99 -4.11
CA LEU A 95 3.47 6.05 -3.01
C LEU A 95 3.96 5.26 -1.77
N LEU A 96 4.63 4.13 -1.98
CA LEU A 96 5.29 3.39 -0.90
C LEU A 96 6.42 4.22 -0.29
N GLU A 97 7.23 4.88 -1.11
CA GLU A 97 8.31 5.79 -0.66
C GLU A 97 7.77 6.96 0.15
N ALA A 98 6.69 7.60 -0.29
CA ALA A 98 6.02 8.65 0.46
C ALA A 98 5.57 8.14 1.84
N THR A 99 4.97 6.94 1.89
CA THR A 99 4.56 6.30 3.15
C THR A 99 5.75 6.03 4.08
N VAL A 100 6.89 5.59 3.54
CA VAL A 100 8.13 5.39 4.30
C VAL A 100 8.67 6.71 4.84
N THR A 101 8.69 7.74 4.01
CA THR A 101 9.19 9.07 4.36
C THR A 101 8.34 9.70 5.45
N ASP A 102 7.01 9.62 5.35
CA ASP A 102 6.10 10.15 6.35
C ASP A 102 6.33 9.52 7.73
N VAL A 103 6.50 8.20 7.77
CA VAL A 103 6.78 7.48 9.02
C VAL A 103 8.15 7.83 9.57
N ALA A 104 9.17 7.94 8.71
CA ALA A 104 10.51 8.36 9.12
C ALA A 104 10.50 9.77 9.72
N MET A 105 9.81 10.72 9.07
CA MET A 105 9.68 12.11 9.53
C MET A 105 8.89 12.21 10.84
N ALA A 106 7.81 11.46 11.00
CA ALA A 106 7.08 11.37 12.27
C ALA A 106 7.97 10.85 13.43
N GLY A 107 8.94 9.98 13.13
CA GLY A 107 9.95 9.52 14.08
C GLY A 107 10.93 10.62 14.50
N VAL A 108 11.34 11.48 13.57
CA VAL A 108 12.23 12.63 13.83
C VAL A 108 11.53 13.67 14.71
N GLU A 109 10.27 14.00 14.41
CA GLU A 109 9.51 14.99 15.18
C GLU A 109 9.37 14.60 16.65
N LYS A 110 9.08 13.33 16.94
CA LYS A 110 8.99 12.80 18.32
C LYS A 110 10.31 12.85 19.10
N ARG A 111 11.45 12.88 18.40
CA ARG A 111 12.79 12.95 19.03
C ARG A 111 13.22 14.36 19.43
N LYS A 112 12.49 15.42 19.04
CA LYS A 112 12.68 16.77 19.58
C LYS A 112 12.27 16.78 21.06
N ARG A 113 13.15 16.27 21.93
CA ARG A 113 13.00 16.34 23.39
C ARG A 113 12.97 17.79 23.82
N ARG A 114 12.14 18.07 24.83
CA ARG A 114 12.05 19.39 25.46
C ARG A 114 13.44 19.84 25.91
N PRO A 115 13.81 21.11 25.66
CA PRO A 115 15.08 21.63 26.17
C PRO A 115 15.04 21.59 27.70
N TRP A 116 16.18 21.24 28.29
CA TRP A 116 16.49 21.17 29.73
C TRP A 116 16.23 22.49 30.51
N VAL A 117 15.83 23.55 29.81
CA VAL A 117 15.57 24.90 30.31
C VAL A 117 14.20 25.04 31.01
N TRP A 118 13.37 24.00 31.03
CA TRP A 118 12.02 24.04 31.65
C TRP A 118 11.80 23.04 32.79
N ASP A 119 12.86 22.47 33.38
CA ASP A 119 12.78 21.59 34.56
C ASP A 119 13.03 22.37 35.88
N TRP A 120 12.28 23.46 36.12
CA TRP A 120 12.24 24.16 37.42
C TRP A 120 10.83 24.30 37.97
#